data_AF-A0A101H868-F1
#
_entry.id   AF-A0A101H868-F1
#
_cell.length_a   1.000
_cell.length_b   1.000
_cell.length_c   1.000
_cell.angle_alpha   90.00
_cell.angle_beta   90.00
_cell.angle_gamma   90.00
#
_symmetry.space_group_name_H-M   'P 1'
#
loop_
_entity.id
_entity.type
_entity.pdbx_description
1 polymer ?
#
loop_
_entity_poly.entity_id
_entity_poly.type
_entity_poly.pdbx_seq_one_letter_code
_entity_poly.pdbx_strand_id
1 'polypeptide(L)' 'LSFIYDKNVVAKLFEEIAPKYEGRNGGYTRILKLGPRRGDGAEMVIIELV' A
#
# COMPACT_ATOMS: atom_id res chain seq x y z
N LEU A 1 -6.20 14.62 -10.62
CA LEU A 1 -5.63 13.26 -10.90
C LEU A 1 -4.21 13.43 -11.44
N SER A 2 -3.28 13.93 -10.64
CA SER A 2 -1.89 14.20 -11.07
C SER A 2 -0.94 13.01 -10.82
N PHE A 3 -1.27 12.15 -9.85
CA PHE A 3 -0.42 11.02 -9.43
C PHE A 3 -1.10 9.66 -9.62
N ILE A 4 -2.42 9.61 -9.41
CA ILE A 4 -3.25 8.42 -9.65
C ILE A 4 -4.17 8.75 -10.82
N TYR A 5 -4.19 7.87 -11.83
CA TYR A 5 -4.96 8.07 -13.06
C TYR A 5 -6.36 7.46 -13.01
N ASP A 6 -6.56 6.45 -12.16
CA ASP A 6 -7.86 5.80 -11.98
C ASP A 6 -8.72 6.55 -10.94
N LYS A 7 -9.90 6.99 -11.37
CA LYS A 7 -10.89 7.70 -10.54
C LYS A 7 -11.47 6.81 -9.44
N ASN A 8 -11.68 5.53 -9.72
CA ASN A 8 -12.27 4.59 -8.76
C ASN A 8 -11.32 4.35 -7.58
N VAL A 9 -10.01 4.30 -7.86
CA VAL A 9 -8.98 4.17 -6.82
C VAL A 9 -8.97 5.41 -5.91
N VAL A 10 -9.10 6.60 -6.49
CA VAL A 10 -9.16 7.85 -5.72
C VAL A 10 -10.42 7.91 -4.86
N ALA A 11 -11.58 7.57 -5.42
CA ALA A 11 -12.83 7.53 -4.64
C ALA A 11 -12.69 6.58 -3.43
N LYS A 12 -12.23 5.34 -3.66
CA LYS A 12 -12.00 4.37 -2.59
C LYS A 12 -11.00 4.86 -1.53
N LEU A 13 -9.94 5.54 -1.95
CA LEU A 13 -8.94 6.09 -1.02
C LEU A 13 -9.58 7.05 -0.02
N PHE A 14 -10.41 7.98 -0.49
CA PHE A 14 -11.00 9.02 0.36
C PHE A 14 -12.26 8.56 1.10
N GLU A 15 -13.07 7.68 0.49
CA GLU A 15 -14.33 7.24 1.08
C GLU A 15 -14.15 6.09 2.07
N GLU A 16 -13.24 5.15 1.79
CA GLU A 16 -13.09 3.94 2.61
C GLU A 16 -11.79 3.89 3.41
N ILE A 17 -10.66 4.30 2.81
CA ILE A 17 -9.34 4.09 3.39
C ILE A 17 -8.98 5.22 4.36
N ALA A 18 -9.15 6.48 3.96
CA ALA A 18 -8.78 7.63 4.78
C ALA A 18 -9.49 7.68 6.15
N PRO A 19 -10.82 7.41 6.27
CA PRO A 19 -11.49 7.41 7.57
C PRO A 19 -10.96 6.35 8.54
N LYS A 20 -10.46 5.21 8.04
CA LYS A 20 -9.87 4.14 8.88
C LYS A 20 -8.56 4.59 9.56
N TYR A 21 -7.91 5.63 9.05
CA TYR A 21 -6.61 6.10 9.52
C TYR A 21 -6.65 7.47 10.23
N GLU A 22 -7.84 8.03 10.48
CA GLU A 22 -8.00 9.38 11.02
C GLU A 22 -7.25 9.62 12.35
N GLY A 23 -7.14 8.60 13.21
CA GLY A 23 -6.42 8.67 14.48
C GLY A 23 -4.93 8.30 14.43
N ARG A 24 -4.39 7.98 13.25
CA ARG A 24 -3.03 7.44 13.10
C ARG A 24 -2.12 8.45 12.42
N ASN A 25 -1.13 8.97 13.14
CA ASN A 25 -0.13 9.86 12.56
C ASN A 25 1.06 9.07 11.98
N GLY A 26 0.86 8.48 10.79
CA GLY A 26 1.93 7.82 10.02
C GLY A 26 2.00 6.30 10.15
N GLY A 27 2.92 5.70 9.37
CA GLY A 27 3.10 4.25 9.32
C GLY A 27 1.89 3.50 8.77
N TYR A 28 1.29 4.00 7.68
CA TYR A 28 0.10 3.41 7.04
C TYR A 28 0.39 2.12 6.26
N THR A 29 1.66 1.83 6.00
CA THR A 29 2.12 0.66 5.26
C THR A 29 3.06 -0.18 6.09
N ARG A 30 3.01 -1.51 5.91
CA ARG A 30 3.95 -2.50 6.47
C ARG A 30 4.63 -3.26 5.35
N ILE A 31 5.89 -3.64 5.58
CA ILE A 31 6.68 -4.51 4.71
C ILE A 31 6.90 -5.85 5.42
N LEU A 32 6.60 -6.96 4.74
CA LEU A 32 6.94 -8.32 5.15
C LEU A 32 7.94 -8.92 4.16
N LYS A 33 9.14 -9.27 4.62
CA LYS A 33 10.17 -9.87 3.77
C LYS A 33 9.85 -11.35 3.50
N LEU A 34 9.86 -11.74 2.23
CA LEU A 34 9.59 -13.11 1.79
C LEU A 34 10.85 -13.92 1.43
N GLY A 35 12.00 -13.24 1.36
CA GLY A 35 13.24 -13.84 0.85
C GLY A 35 13.38 -13.68 -0.67
N PRO A 36 14.41 -14.28 -1.27
CA PRO A 36 14.71 -14.10 -2.69
C PRO A 36 13.73 -14.86 -3.59
N ARG A 37 13.38 -14.26 -4.72
CA ARG A 37 12.57 -14.84 -5.78
C ARG A 37 13.34 -15.98 -6.45
N ARG A 38 12.64 -17.09 -6.67
CA ARG A 38 13.22 -18.26 -7.35
C ARG A 38 13.49 -17.93 -8.82
N GLY A 39 14.74 -18.06 -9.25
CA GLY A 39 15.19 -17.85 -10.63
C GLY A 39 16.23 -16.75 -10.74
N ASP A 40 15.86 -15.52 -10.42
CA ASP A 40 16.71 -14.32 -10.51
C ASP A 40 17.32 -13.88 -9.17
N GLY A 41 16.86 -14.47 -8.05
CA GLY A 41 17.36 -14.14 -6.71
C GLY A 41 16.92 -12.77 -6.19
N ALA A 42 15.97 -12.10 -6.84
CA ALA A 42 15.53 -10.76 -6.45
C ALA A 42 14.87 -10.76 -5.08
N GLU A 43 15.21 -9.83 -4.19
CA GLU A 43 14.57 -9.73 -2.87
C GLU A 43 13.08 -9.40 -2.99
N MET A 44 12.23 -10.21 -2.36
CA MET A 44 10.78 -10.05 -2.40
C MET A 44 10.21 -9.58 -1.07
N VAL A 45 9.16 -8.77 -1.17
CA VAL A 45 8.36 -8.32 -0.04
C VAL A 45 6.87 -8.33 -0.37
N ILE A 46 6.04 -8.50 0.66
CA ILE A 46 4.63 -8.12 0.63
C ILE A 46 4.52 -6.74 1.28
N ILE A 47 3.82 -5.82 0.61
CA ILE A 47 3.47 -4.52 1.17
C ILE A 47 1.96 -4.48 1.44
N GLU A 48 1.59 -4.10 2.66
CA GLU A 48 0.19 -4.10 3.11
C GLU A 48 -0.16 -2.77 3.80
N LEU A 49 -1.45 -2.42 3.74
CA LEU A 49 -2.01 -1.36 4.57
C LEU A 49 -2.23 -1.90 6.00
N VAL A 50 -1.94 -1.07 7.01
CA VAL A 50 -1.96 -1.50 8.43
C VAL A 50 -3.34 -1.44 9.07
#